data_AF-A0A0K2U534-F1
#
_entry.id   AF-A0A0K2U534-F1
#
_cell.length_a   1.000
_cell.length_b   1.000
_cell.length_c   1.000
_cell.angle_alpha   90.00
_cell.angle_beta   90.00
_cell.angle_gamma   90.00
#
_symmetry.space_group_name_H-M   'P 1'
#
loop_
_entity.id
_entity.type
_entity.pdbx_description
1 polymer ?
#
loop_
_entity_poly.entity_id
_entity_poly.type
_entity_poly.pdbx_seq_one_letter_code
_entity_poly.pdbx_strand_id
1 'polypeptide(L)'
;MQLVVCGSEGEVRGYAPLISEGSRQGMLLNNDEEHLRELSAKKQNLLLELKNYQENQKFSNTDKLTARSDILSAGVGVIPAQTQLQTSLIANYSGTSAPHVELSLSTTNETIIKCVLIFAEGIFDGECFVQHYKIPESNVKVAIVPPKDIPVDLHVKAFIGYPNSKNFHVFELTRQLPRFSMYHLLTKESTDYKNLLPSGHIHFKLNERISRIIIWLNQTFLLEEEFEAPIPSNTDDFEIKFVFLRKLEECDSEDEAESELKNYLGIHFKMTYTGDVNLYSDSIEVAGDFIQSLADFLGLDDLRSVVDFPNELIKLQEYLLAAEELQLTRQRLSAEMADHSGIVRTFVVRAEDSRLLSDIKSVRKWYSQLFEINRGMISNYKIRCHNHENLMNTLKNVNQIIQKLARLRVGKTKSNIITDSRTAIKDNNIPQLLKVMKYGDPVQ
;
A
#
# COMPACT_ATOMS: atom_id res chain seq x y z
N MET A 1 -0.34 -1.65 -39.42
CA MET A 1 0.46 -1.90 -38.19
C MET A 1 0.58 -3.39 -38.02
N GLN A 2 1.77 -3.95 -37.82
CA GLN A 2 1.97 -5.37 -37.47
C GLN A 2 2.31 -5.43 -35.97
N LEU A 3 1.81 -6.45 -35.27
CA LEU A 3 2.18 -6.72 -33.87
C LEU A 3 3.40 -7.64 -33.88
N VAL A 4 4.53 -7.14 -33.39
CA VAL A 4 5.74 -7.95 -33.23
C VAL A 4 5.84 -8.41 -31.78
N VAL A 5 5.93 -9.72 -31.57
CA VAL A 5 6.11 -10.34 -30.26
C VAL A 5 7.49 -10.99 -30.23
N CYS A 6 8.29 -10.62 -29.24
CA CYS A 6 9.61 -11.20 -29.00
C CYS A 6 9.53 -12.08 -27.75
N GLY A 7 9.78 -13.39 -27.91
CA GLY A 7 9.92 -14.32 -26.80
C GLY A 7 11.21 -14.06 -26.02
N SER A 8 11.25 -14.50 -24.76
CA SER A 8 12.43 -14.42 -23.90
C SER A 8 13.65 -15.17 -24.45
N GLU A 9 13.42 -16.18 -25.30
CA GLU A 9 14.47 -16.93 -26.01
C GLU A 9 14.98 -16.20 -27.28
N GLY A 10 14.46 -15.02 -27.58
CA GLY A 10 14.82 -14.25 -28.78
C GLY A 10 14.03 -14.63 -30.03
N GLU A 11 12.99 -15.45 -29.89
CA GLU A 11 12.09 -15.78 -31.00
C GLU A 11 11.21 -14.57 -31.35
N VAL A 12 11.36 -14.03 -32.56
CA VAL A 12 10.62 -12.85 -33.01
C VAL A 12 9.51 -13.28 -33.97
N ARG A 13 8.26 -13.00 -33.62
CA ARG A 13 7.08 -13.30 -34.44
C ARG A 13 6.34 -12.03 -34.80
N GLY A 14 6.09 -11.82 -36.09
CA GLY A 14 5.27 -10.72 -36.59
C GLY A 14 3.87 -11.21 -36.93
N TYR A 15 2.85 -10.64 -36.29
CA TYR A 15 1.45 -10.84 -36.59
C TYR A 15 0.94 -9.64 -37.39
N ALA A 16 0.59 -9.87 -38.65
CA ALA A 16 -0.11 -8.86 -39.44
C ALA A 16 -1.62 -8.90 -39.11
N PRO A 17 -2.30 -7.74 -39.03
CA PRO A 17 -3.76 -7.71 -38.92
C PRO A 17 -4.34 -8.38 -40.16
N LEU A 18 -5.32 -9.26 -39.97
CA LEU A 18 -5.95 -10.01 -41.06
C LEU A 18 -6.60 -9.05 -42.07
N ILE A 19 -5.98 -8.87 -43.23
CA ILE A 19 -6.57 -8.18 -44.39
C ILE A 19 -7.18 -9.18 -45.39
N SER A 20 -6.96 -10.50 -45.20
CA SER A 20 -7.55 -11.54 -46.05
C SER A 20 -8.99 -11.85 -45.64
N GLU A 21 -9.96 -11.54 -46.51
CA GLU A 21 -11.39 -11.81 -46.31
C GLU A 21 -11.68 -13.29 -46.00
N GLY A 22 -10.89 -14.23 -46.55
CA GLY A 22 -11.06 -15.67 -46.31
C GLY A 22 -10.71 -16.12 -44.88
N SER A 23 -9.77 -15.47 -44.22
CA SER A 23 -9.42 -15.79 -42.82
C SER A 23 -10.24 -14.98 -41.80
N ARG A 24 -10.80 -13.82 -42.20
CA ARG A 24 -11.82 -13.11 -41.41
C ARG A 24 -13.08 -13.96 -41.28
N GLN A 25 -13.52 -14.62 -42.35
CA GLN A 25 -14.71 -15.47 -42.29
C GLN A 25 -14.53 -16.64 -41.30
N GLY A 26 -13.39 -17.32 -41.28
CA GLY A 26 -13.14 -18.43 -40.36
C GLY A 26 -13.01 -18.05 -38.88
N MET A 27 -12.40 -16.88 -38.58
CA MET A 27 -12.34 -16.37 -37.20
C MET A 27 -13.67 -15.77 -36.75
N LEU A 28 -14.42 -15.12 -37.64
CA LEU A 28 -15.79 -14.69 -37.37
C LEU A 28 -16.67 -15.90 -37.06
N LEU A 29 -16.58 -16.97 -37.85
CA LEU A 29 -17.29 -18.22 -37.58
C LEU A 29 -16.91 -18.84 -36.22
N ASN A 30 -15.62 -18.87 -35.86
CA ASN A 30 -15.18 -19.40 -34.56
C ASN A 30 -15.62 -18.52 -33.38
N ASN A 31 -15.50 -17.19 -33.51
CA ASN A 31 -15.99 -16.26 -32.50
C ASN A 31 -17.52 -16.32 -32.38
N ASP A 32 -18.22 -16.48 -33.51
CA ASP A 32 -19.67 -16.64 -33.57
C ASP A 32 -20.09 -17.98 -32.93
N GLU A 33 -19.33 -19.06 -33.13
CA GLU A 33 -19.54 -20.34 -32.46
C GLU A 33 -19.26 -20.30 -30.95
N GLU A 34 -18.26 -19.53 -30.52
CA GLU A 34 -17.96 -19.32 -29.10
C GLU A 34 -19.05 -18.47 -28.43
N HIS A 35 -19.45 -17.36 -29.05
CA HIS A 35 -20.59 -16.56 -28.60
C HIS A 35 -21.88 -17.38 -28.59
N LEU A 36 -22.13 -18.22 -29.59
CA LEU A 36 -23.32 -19.08 -29.64
C LEU A 36 -23.30 -20.11 -28.52
N ARG A 37 -22.13 -20.65 -28.17
CA ARG A 37 -21.95 -21.51 -26.99
C ARG A 37 -22.20 -20.75 -25.69
N GLU A 38 -21.64 -19.57 -25.50
CA GLU A 38 -21.89 -18.73 -24.32
C GLU A 38 -23.38 -18.40 -24.16
N LEU A 39 -24.04 -18.00 -25.26
CA LEU A 39 -25.48 -17.72 -25.27
C LEU A 39 -26.31 -18.97 -24.96
N SER A 40 -25.91 -20.14 -25.46
CA SER A 40 -26.57 -21.40 -25.15
C SER A 40 -26.44 -21.78 -23.66
N ALA A 41 -25.25 -21.58 -23.07
CA ALA A 41 -25.02 -21.78 -21.65
C ALA A 41 -25.82 -20.80 -20.79
N LYS A 42 -25.86 -19.52 -21.19
CA LYS A 42 -26.67 -18.49 -20.52
C LYS A 42 -28.16 -18.81 -20.60
N LYS A 43 -28.66 -19.28 -21.75
CA LYS A 43 -30.03 -19.75 -21.90
C LYS A 43 -30.33 -20.92 -20.96
N GLN A 44 -29.43 -21.89 -20.84
CA GLN A 44 -29.60 -23.03 -19.94
C GLN A 44 -29.63 -22.59 -18.46
N ASN A 45 -28.76 -21.66 -18.06
CA ASN A 45 -28.75 -21.08 -16.71
C ASN A 45 -30.05 -20.35 -16.39
N LEU A 46 -30.56 -19.53 -17.32
CA LEU A 46 -31.83 -18.82 -17.16
C LEU A 46 -33.03 -19.77 -17.07
N LEU A 47 -33.02 -20.87 -17.83
CA LEU A 47 -34.07 -21.90 -17.73
C LEU A 47 -34.06 -22.62 -16.37
N LEU A 48 -32.87 -22.88 -15.82
CA LEU A 48 -32.73 -23.43 -14.46
C LEU A 48 -33.24 -22.44 -13.40
N GLU A 49 -32.90 -21.16 -13.54
CA GLU A 49 -33.36 -20.10 -12.66
C GLU A 49 -34.89 -19.95 -12.68
N LEU A 50 -35.50 -19.97 -13.87
CA LEU A 50 -36.96 -19.94 -14.05
C LEU A 50 -37.61 -21.15 -13.38
N LYS A 51 -37.05 -22.35 -13.55
CA LYS A 51 -37.53 -23.57 -12.88
C LYS A 51 -37.48 -23.41 -11.36
N ASN A 52 -36.39 -22.86 -10.82
CA ASN A 52 -36.25 -22.61 -9.38
C ASN A 52 -37.32 -21.63 -8.88
N TYR A 53 -37.60 -20.54 -9.62
CA TYR A 53 -38.68 -19.61 -9.27
C TYR A 53 -40.06 -20.26 -9.29
N GLN A 54 -40.35 -21.10 -10.29
CA GLN A 54 -41.62 -21.83 -10.37
C GLN A 54 -41.81 -22.83 -9.23
N GLU A 55 -40.76 -23.55 -8.85
CA GLU A 55 -40.79 -24.47 -7.70
C GLU A 55 -41.02 -23.69 -6.40
N ASN A 56 -40.31 -22.58 -6.18
CA ASN A 56 -40.49 -21.71 -5.02
C ASN A 56 -41.92 -21.13 -4.90
N GLN A 57 -42.56 -20.78 -6.01
CA GLN A 57 -43.96 -20.32 -6.01
C GLN A 57 -44.95 -21.41 -5.57
N LYS A 58 -44.71 -22.68 -5.95
CA LYS A 58 -45.55 -23.81 -5.50
C LYS A 58 -45.44 -24.03 -4.00
N PHE A 59 -44.23 -23.88 -3.44
CA PHE A 59 -44.01 -23.95 -2.00
C PHE A 59 -44.67 -22.79 -1.22
N SER A 60 -44.73 -21.58 -1.77
CA SER A 60 -45.41 -20.43 -1.12
C SER A 60 -46.93 -20.59 -1.03
N ASN A 61 -47.54 -21.42 -1.88
CA ASN A 61 -48.99 -21.65 -1.89
C ASN A 61 -49.44 -22.81 -0.99
N THR A 62 -48.50 -23.59 -0.44
CA THR A 62 -48.79 -24.73 0.43
C THR A 62 -48.67 -24.29 1.90
N ASP A 63 -49.65 -24.66 2.73
CA ASP A 63 -49.84 -24.16 4.09
C ASP A 63 -48.58 -24.18 4.99
N LYS A 64 -48.37 -23.07 5.73
CA LYS A 64 -47.11 -22.70 6.40
C LYS A 64 -46.67 -23.58 7.59
N LEU A 65 -47.50 -24.52 8.04
CA LEU A 65 -47.31 -25.24 9.31
C LEU A 65 -46.82 -26.69 9.13
N THR A 66 -47.24 -27.40 8.08
CA THR A 66 -46.81 -28.79 7.80
C THR A 66 -45.53 -28.85 6.96
N ALA A 67 -45.26 -27.84 6.14
CA ALA A 67 -44.05 -27.77 5.33
C ALA A 67 -42.76 -27.55 6.16
N ARG A 68 -42.85 -26.92 7.34
CA ARG A 68 -41.67 -26.57 8.15
C ARG A 68 -40.95 -27.80 8.71
N SER A 69 -41.67 -28.83 9.15
CA SER A 69 -41.07 -30.07 9.67
C SER A 69 -40.47 -30.93 8.57
N ASP A 70 -41.10 -30.97 7.40
CA ASP A 70 -40.66 -31.81 6.27
C ASP A 70 -39.51 -31.16 5.47
N ILE A 71 -39.42 -29.83 5.46
CA ILE A 71 -38.31 -29.10 4.82
C ILE A 71 -37.03 -29.17 5.67
N LEU A 72 -37.15 -29.10 7.01
CA LEU A 72 -36.03 -29.29 7.93
C LEU A 72 -35.47 -30.73 7.87
N SER A 73 -36.32 -31.73 7.59
CA SER A 73 -35.91 -33.13 7.43
C SER A 73 -35.36 -33.45 6.04
N ALA A 74 -35.76 -32.71 4.99
CA ALA A 74 -35.29 -32.89 3.62
C ALA A 74 -33.89 -32.30 3.34
N GLY A 75 -33.28 -31.57 4.28
CA GLY A 75 -31.96 -30.97 4.10
C GLY A 75 -31.90 -29.89 3.01
N VAL A 76 -33.06 -29.39 2.57
CA VAL A 76 -33.17 -28.26 1.64
C VAL A 76 -32.99 -26.99 2.45
N GLY A 77 -31.91 -26.27 2.20
CA GLY A 77 -31.50 -25.07 2.94
C GLY A 77 -32.37 -23.84 2.72
N VAL A 78 -33.70 -23.98 2.85
CA VAL A 78 -34.65 -22.88 2.68
C VAL A 78 -34.52 -21.90 3.84
N ILE A 79 -34.26 -20.63 3.53
CA ILE A 79 -34.21 -19.53 4.50
C ILE A 79 -35.43 -18.61 4.34
N PRO A 80 -35.81 -17.85 5.39
CA PRO A 80 -36.81 -16.80 5.25
C PRO A 80 -36.40 -15.76 4.19
N ALA A 81 -37.33 -15.37 3.32
CA ALA A 81 -37.07 -14.38 2.27
C ALA A 81 -36.73 -12.97 2.81
N GLN A 82 -37.03 -12.71 4.08
CA GLN A 82 -36.75 -11.44 4.78
C GLN A 82 -35.39 -11.43 5.47
N THR A 83 -34.60 -12.51 5.35
CA THR A 83 -33.26 -12.56 5.93
C THR A 83 -32.37 -11.54 5.26
N GLN A 84 -31.87 -10.57 6.03
CA GLN A 84 -30.90 -9.58 5.58
C GLN A 84 -29.59 -9.77 6.34
N LEU A 85 -28.49 -9.45 5.66
CA LEU A 85 -27.16 -9.42 6.22
C LEU A 85 -26.79 -7.97 6.52
N GLN A 86 -26.73 -7.64 7.81
CA GLN A 86 -26.27 -6.36 8.30
C GLN A 86 -24.77 -6.41 8.52
N THR A 87 -24.10 -5.29 8.26
CA THR A 87 -22.65 -5.20 8.35
C THR A 87 -22.26 -3.87 8.95
N SER A 88 -21.32 -3.85 9.90
CA SER A 88 -20.70 -2.63 10.40
C SER A 88 -19.19 -2.75 10.44
N LEU A 89 -18.51 -1.62 10.25
CA LEU A 89 -17.06 -1.49 10.27
C LEU A 89 -16.69 -0.58 11.43
N ILE A 90 -15.90 -1.08 12.36
CA ILE A 90 -15.48 -0.33 13.56
C ILE A 90 -13.98 -0.51 13.74
N ALA A 91 -13.27 0.57 14.05
CA ALA A 91 -11.86 0.50 14.39
C ALA A 91 -11.72 0.05 15.85
N ASN A 92 -11.31 -1.19 16.07
CA ASN A 92 -11.23 -1.76 17.42
C ASN A 92 -9.85 -1.49 18.05
N TYR A 93 -9.87 -0.74 19.15
CA TYR A 93 -8.72 -0.37 19.96
C TYR A 93 -8.69 -1.11 21.33
N SER A 94 -9.54 -2.11 21.54
CA SER A 94 -9.65 -2.79 22.84
C SER A 94 -8.33 -3.49 23.21
N GLY A 95 -7.78 -3.19 24.39
CA GLY A 95 -6.50 -3.72 24.88
C GLY A 95 -6.43 -5.25 25.09
N THR A 96 -7.50 -6.00 24.83
CA THR A 96 -7.54 -7.46 24.90
C THR A 96 -7.11 -8.15 23.60
N SER A 97 -7.05 -7.44 22.47
CA SER A 97 -6.62 -7.98 21.18
C SER A 97 -5.71 -7.00 20.43
N ALA A 98 -4.99 -7.48 19.43
CA ALA A 98 -4.20 -6.59 18.58
C ALA A 98 -5.14 -5.59 17.87
N PRO A 99 -4.74 -4.32 17.73
CA PRO A 99 -5.56 -3.29 17.10
C PRO A 99 -5.86 -3.65 15.63
N HIS A 100 -7.15 -3.61 15.26
CA HIS A 100 -7.61 -4.01 13.92
C HIS A 100 -8.91 -3.29 13.54
N VAL A 101 -9.23 -3.27 12.25
CA VAL A 101 -10.58 -2.91 11.78
C VAL A 101 -11.46 -4.14 11.88
N GLU A 102 -12.51 -4.06 12.68
CA GLU A 102 -13.48 -5.12 12.88
C GLU A 102 -14.62 -4.96 11.87
N LEU A 103 -14.77 -5.94 10.99
CA LEU A 103 -15.96 -6.12 10.17
C LEU A 103 -16.91 -7.08 10.91
N SER A 104 -17.99 -6.55 11.45
CA SER A 104 -19.06 -7.36 12.04
C SER A 104 -20.15 -7.62 11.00
N LEU A 105 -20.58 -8.88 10.94
CA LEU A 105 -21.60 -9.41 10.05
C LEU A 105 -22.69 -10.05 10.90
N SER A 106 -23.92 -9.57 10.80
CA SER A 106 -25.05 -10.10 11.56
C SER A 106 -26.25 -10.38 10.67
N THR A 107 -26.93 -11.50 10.91
CA THR A 107 -28.20 -11.79 10.25
C THR A 107 -29.38 -11.30 11.06
N THR A 108 -30.43 -10.80 10.42
CA THR A 108 -31.63 -10.29 11.10
C THR A 108 -32.48 -11.36 11.80
N ASN A 109 -32.32 -12.63 11.41
CA ASN A 109 -33.15 -13.75 11.84
C ASN A 109 -32.30 -14.82 12.57
N GLU A 110 -32.93 -15.92 13.00
CA GLU A 110 -32.28 -17.10 13.62
C GLU A 110 -31.38 -17.92 12.66
N THR A 111 -31.03 -17.37 11.51
CA THR A 111 -30.08 -17.97 10.58
C THR A 111 -28.66 -17.83 11.11
N ILE A 112 -27.78 -18.73 10.69
CA ILE A 112 -26.37 -18.73 11.07
C ILE A 112 -25.48 -18.38 9.88
N ILE A 113 -24.31 -17.83 10.18
CA ILE A 113 -23.24 -17.59 9.21
C ILE A 113 -22.23 -18.74 9.36
N LYS A 114 -22.10 -19.57 8.32
CA LYS A 114 -21.20 -20.74 8.36
C LYS A 114 -19.78 -20.40 7.92
N CYS A 115 -19.67 -19.56 6.90
CA CYS A 115 -18.40 -19.17 6.30
C CYS A 115 -18.52 -17.76 5.71
N VAL A 116 -17.42 -17.02 5.75
CA VAL A 116 -17.30 -15.69 5.17
C VAL A 116 -16.07 -15.69 4.26
N LEU A 117 -16.26 -15.27 3.03
CA LEU A 117 -15.20 -15.02 2.05
C LEU A 117 -15.13 -13.51 1.84
N ILE A 118 -13.96 -12.91 1.99
CA ILE A 118 -13.74 -11.49 1.74
C ILE A 118 -12.72 -11.38 0.61
N PHE A 119 -13.10 -10.75 -0.49
CA PHE A 119 -12.19 -10.42 -1.59
C PHE A 119 -11.81 -8.96 -1.47
N ALA A 120 -10.51 -8.69 -1.51
CA ALA A 120 -9.97 -7.34 -1.45
C ALA A 120 -8.56 -7.31 -2.05
N GLU A 121 -8.24 -6.26 -2.81
CA GLU A 121 -6.92 -6.11 -3.42
C GLU A 121 -5.92 -5.52 -2.40
N GLY A 122 -4.78 -6.19 -2.22
CA GLY A 122 -3.64 -5.65 -1.46
C GLY A 122 -3.82 -5.60 0.06
N ILE A 123 -4.86 -6.21 0.62
CA ILE A 123 -5.05 -6.35 2.08
C ILE A 123 -4.60 -7.73 2.58
N PHE A 124 -4.87 -8.79 1.82
CA PHE A 124 -4.61 -10.17 2.23
C PHE A 124 -3.39 -10.76 1.51
N ASP A 125 -2.84 -11.84 2.05
CA ASP A 125 -1.83 -12.66 1.36
C ASP A 125 -2.51 -13.52 0.29
N GLY A 126 -2.85 -12.88 -0.83
CA GLY A 126 -3.66 -13.43 -1.91
C GLY A 126 -4.85 -12.54 -2.29
N GLU A 127 -5.80 -13.09 -3.04
CA GLU A 127 -6.99 -12.36 -3.51
C GLU A 127 -8.16 -12.38 -2.52
N CYS A 128 -8.18 -13.36 -1.61
CA CYS A 128 -9.30 -13.56 -0.70
C CYS A 128 -8.87 -14.03 0.69
N PHE A 129 -9.68 -13.68 1.67
CA PHE A 129 -9.60 -14.16 3.03
C PHE A 129 -10.83 -15.02 3.34
N VAL A 130 -10.59 -16.22 3.85
CA VAL A 130 -11.64 -17.20 4.14
C VAL A 130 -11.69 -17.48 5.63
N GLN A 131 -12.81 -17.17 6.25
CA GLN A 131 -13.06 -17.49 7.65
C GLN A 131 -14.18 -18.53 7.75
N HIS A 132 -13.84 -19.69 8.31
CA HIS A 132 -14.79 -20.78 8.54
C HIS A 132 -15.07 -20.95 10.03
N TYR A 133 -16.35 -20.90 10.41
CA TYR A 133 -16.76 -21.00 11.81
C TYR A 133 -17.11 -22.45 12.15
N LYS A 134 -16.35 -23.04 13.09
CA LYS A 134 -16.64 -24.39 13.62
C LYS A 134 -18.00 -24.41 14.31
N ILE A 135 -18.24 -23.42 15.18
CA ILE A 135 -19.51 -23.15 15.83
C ILE A 135 -20.12 -21.95 15.09
N PRO A 136 -21.14 -22.15 14.25
CA PRO A 136 -21.69 -21.07 13.46
C PRO A 136 -22.67 -20.24 14.31
N GLU A 137 -22.51 -18.92 14.25
CA GLU A 137 -23.30 -17.94 14.99
C GLU A 137 -24.05 -17.02 14.02
N SER A 138 -25.07 -16.31 14.52
CA SER A 138 -25.80 -15.30 13.74
C SER A 138 -25.06 -13.97 13.65
N ASN A 139 -24.09 -13.73 14.54
CA ASN A 139 -23.21 -12.58 14.54
C ASN A 139 -21.76 -13.05 14.50
N VAL A 140 -21.00 -12.49 13.59
CA VAL A 140 -19.65 -12.92 13.27
C VAL A 140 -18.78 -11.68 13.12
N LYS A 141 -17.56 -11.75 13.68
CA LYS A 141 -16.57 -10.67 13.62
C LYS A 141 -15.35 -11.14 12.84
N VAL A 142 -14.86 -10.32 11.93
CA VAL A 142 -13.64 -10.55 11.15
C VAL A 142 -12.69 -9.38 11.33
N ALA A 143 -11.46 -9.69 11.75
CA ALA A 143 -10.40 -8.70 11.88
C ALA A 143 -9.74 -8.43 10.51
N ILE A 144 -9.61 -7.17 10.15
CA ILE A 144 -8.99 -6.70 8.90
C ILE A 144 -7.89 -5.69 9.27
N VAL A 145 -6.69 -5.88 8.72
CA VAL A 145 -5.54 -5.00 8.94
C VAL A 145 -4.97 -4.57 7.59
N PRO A 146 -5.46 -3.46 7.01
CA PRO A 146 -4.94 -2.95 5.75
C PRO A 146 -3.48 -2.47 5.91
N PRO A 147 -2.53 -2.90 5.06
CA PRO A 147 -1.12 -2.56 5.20
C PRO A 147 -0.80 -1.10 4.80
N LYS A 148 -1.66 -0.47 3.99
CA LYS A 148 -1.47 0.90 3.47
C LYS A 148 -2.73 1.73 3.59
N ASP A 149 -2.56 3.05 3.62
CA ASP A 149 -3.65 4.04 3.67
C ASP A 149 -4.22 4.29 2.28
N ILE A 150 -4.98 3.33 1.78
CA ILE A 150 -5.63 3.36 0.45
C ILE A 150 -7.09 2.93 0.65
N PRO A 151 -8.06 3.60 0.01
CA PRO A 151 -9.43 3.11 0.03
C PRO A 151 -9.52 1.78 -0.72
N VAL A 152 -10.15 0.78 -0.13
CA VAL A 152 -10.26 -0.57 -0.70
C VAL A 152 -11.70 -1.06 -0.63
N ASP A 153 -12.19 -1.62 -1.72
CA ASP A 153 -13.50 -2.24 -1.76
C ASP A 153 -13.41 -3.70 -1.27
N LEU A 154 -14.16 -4.02 -0.23
CA LEU A 154 -14.33 -5.37 0.31
C LEU A 154 -15.57 -6.00 -0.32
N HIS A 155 -15.38 -7.03 -1.13
CA HIS A 155 -16.48 -7.86 -1.62
C HIS A 155 -16.64 -9.07 -0.69
N VAL A 156 -17.68 -9.06 0.12
CA VAL A 156 -17.94 -10.10 1.11
C VAL A 156 -19.00 -11.04 0.57
N LYS A 157 -18.69 -12.34 0.59
CA LYS A 157 -19.62 -13.43 0.32
C LYS A 157 -19.82 -14.23 1.59
N ALA A 158 -21.00 -14.14 2.19
CA ALA A 158 -21.34 -14.81 3.43
C ALA A 158 -22.29 -15.98 3.17
N PHE A 159 -22.00 -17.14 3.76
CA PHE A 159 -22.77 -18.36 3.58
C PHE A 159 -23.77 -18.49 4.74
N ILE A 160 -25.05 -18.25 4.44
CA ILE A 160 -26.12 -18.14 5.42
C ILE A 160 -27.07 -19.34 5.29
N GLY A 161 -27.48 -19.90 6.42
CA GLY A 161 -28.41 -21.02 6.45
C GLY A 161 -28.76 -21.46 7.88
N TYR A 162 -29.16 -22.73 8.02
CA TYR A 162 -29.41 -23.36 9.32
C TYR A 162 -28.29 -24.36 9.66
N PRO A 163 -28.01 -24.65 10.95
CA PRO A 163 -26.88 -25.49 11.39
C PRO A 163 -26.74 -26.86 10.71
N ASN A 164 -27.88 -27.50 10.41
CA ASN A 164 -27.91 -28.86 9.84
C ASN A 164 -28.17 -28.87 8.31
N SER A 165 -28.14 -27.71 7.66
CA SER A 165 -28.35 -27.63 6.21
C SER A 165 -27.11 -28.08 5.44
N LYS A 166 -27.31 -28.77 4.30
CA LYS A 166 -26.25 -29.07 3.33
C LYS A 166 -26.01 -27.94 2.34
N ASN A 167 -27.06 -27.15 2.07
CA ASN A 167 -27.02 -26.05 1.12
C ASN A 167 -27.14 -24.72 1.89
N PHE A 168 -26.29 -23.77 1.57
CA PHE A 168 -26.31 -22.42 2.14
C PHE A 168 -26.57 -21.41 1.03
N HIS A 169 -27.24 -20.32 1.38
CA HIS A 169 -27.40 -19.18 0.49
C HIS A 169 -26.15 -18.30 0.59
N VAL A 170 -25.62 -17.90 -0.55
CA VAL A 170 -24.49 -16.97 -0.62
C VAL A 170 -25.03 -15.56 -0.76
N PHE A 171 -24.84 -14.74 0.28
CA PHE A 171 -25.15 -13.32 0.24
C PHE A 171 -23.91 -12.55 -0.16
N GLU A 172 -24.02 -11.74 -1.20
CA GLU A 172 -22.95 -10.89 -1.69
C GLU A 172 -23.22 -9.45 -1.26
N LEU A 173 -22.22 -8.80 -0.69
CA LEU A 173 -22.25 -7.40 -0.31
C LEU A 173 -20.91 -6.76 -0.62
N THR A 174 -20.93 -5.47 -0.92
CA THR A 174 -19.71 -4.68 -1.13
C THR A 174 -19.65 -3.58 -0.09
N ARG A 175 -18.53 -3.46 0.62
CA ARG A 175 -18.27 -2.40 1.59
C ARG A 175 -16.93 -1.76 1.29
N GLN A 176 -16.90 -0.45 1.24
CA GLN A 176 -15.66 0.29 1.03
C GLN A 176 -15.01 0.58 2.39
N LEU A 177 -13.75 0.20 2.53
CA LEU A 177 -12.88 0.69 3.59
C LEU A 177 -12.35 2.07 3.17
N PRO A 178 -12.53 3.10 4.02
CA PRO A 178 -12.00 4.42 3.72
C PRO A 178 -10.47 4.43 3.86
N ARG A 179 -9.83 5.45 3.27
CA ARG A 179 -8.37 5.55 3.17
C ARG A 179 -7.66 5.42 4.52
N PHE A 180 -8.19 6.08 5.55
CA PHE A 180 -7.61 6.12 6.89
C PHE A 180 -8.42 5.23 7.85
N SER A 181 -8.58 3.96 7.50
CA SER A 181 -9.33 3.00 8.33
C SER A 181 -8.61 2.58 9.61
N MET A 182 -7.27 2.65 9.63
CA MET A 182 -6.42 2.25 10.77
C MET A 182 -6.15 3.40 11.75
N TYR A 183 -7.06 4.36 11.84
CA TYR A 183 -6.92 5.52 12.72
C TYR A 183 -8.13 5.58 13.64
N HIS A 184 -7.88 5.61 14.95
CA HIS A 184 -8.93 5.73 15.95
C HIS A 184 -8.95 7.16 16.51
N LEU A 185 -10.14 7.73 16.64
CA LEU A 185 -10.33 9.08 17.16
C LEU A 185 -10.16 9.08 18.69
N LEU A 186 -9.34 10.00 19.21
CA LEU A 186 -9.25 10.24 20.65
C LEU A 186 -10.28 11.28 21.09
N THR A 187 -11.23 10.87 21.92
CA THR A 187 -12.16 11.80 22.59
C THR A 187 -11.43 12.58 23.70
N LYS A 188 -11.81 13.86 23.87
CA LYS A 188 -11.16 14.88 24.73
C LYS A 188 -10.95 14.51 26.21
N GLU A 189 -11.52 13.40 26.68
CA GLU A 189 -11.47 12.95 28.08
C GLU A 189 -10.24 12.08 28.41
N SER A 190 -9.46 11.66 27.41
CA SER A 190 -8.25 10.85 27.63
C SER A 190 -7.07 11.75 28.06
N THR A 191 -6.87 11.85 29.39
CA THR A 191 -5.86 12.70 30.05
C THR A 191 -4.41 12.34 29.73
N ASP A 192 -4.15 11.14 29.22
CA ASP A 192 -2.80 10.59 29.06
C ASP A 192 -2.05 11.16 27.83
N TYR A 193 -2.79 11.70 26.85
CA TYR A 193 -2.23 12.13 25.56
C TYR A 193 -2.08 13.66 25.40
N LYS A 194 -2.36 14.45 26.45
CA LYS A 194 -2.20 15.92 26.41
C LYS A 194 -0.75 16.36 26.20
N ASN A 195 0.24 15.53 26.56
CA ASN A 195 1.65 15.90 26.62
C ASN A 195 2.53 15.25 25.53
N LEU A 196 1.97 14.40 24.66
CA LEU A 196 2.70 13.74 23.57
C LEU A 196 2.44 14.48 22.26
N LEU A 197 2.96 15.69 22.12
CA LEU A 197 3.00 16.33 20.81
C LEU A 197 4.07 15.65 19.95
N PRO A 198 3.72 15.20 18.73
CA PRO A 198 4.68 14.67 17.78
C PRO A 198 5.80 15.67 17.50
N SER A 199 6.97 15.13 17.18
CA SER A 199 8.17 15.91 16.86
C SER A 199 8.06 16.66 15.54
N GLY A 200 7.25 16.15 14.60
CA GLY A 200 7.03 16.76 13.29
C GLY A 200 5.90 17.77 13.30
N HIS A 201 6.15 18.93 12.68
CA HIS A 201 5.20 20.04 12.58
C HIS A 201 5.09 20.55 11.15
N ILE A 202 3.86 20.73 10.68
CA ILE A 202 3.56 21.31 9.38
C ILE A 202 2.55 22.43 9.56
N HIS A 203 2.88 23.59 9.00
CA HIS A 203 2.02 24.76 8.99
C HIS A 203 1.67 25.15 7.55
N PHE A 204 0.39 25.34 7.28
CA PHE A 204 -0.09 25.88 6.02
C PHE A 204 -1.36 26.68 6.21
N LYS A 205 -1.69 27.51 5.22
CA LYS A 205 -2.90 28.33 5.23
C LYS A 205 -3.93 27.78 4.26
N LEU A 206 -5.15 27.61 4.75
CA LEU A 206 -6.30 27.09 4.02
C LEU A 206 -7.45 28.10 4.06
N ASN A 207 -7.95 28.51 2.90
CA ASN A 207 -9.10 29.41 2.80
C ASN A 207 -10.39 28.62 2.58
N GLU A 208 -10.75 27.74 3.53
CA GLU A 208 -11.94 26.88 3.44
C GLU A 208 -12.74 26.84 4.73
N ARG A 209 -14.02 26.46 4.62
CA ARG A 209 -14.91 26.34 5.77
C ARG A 209 -14.66 25.05 6.54
N ILE A 210 -14.63 25.13 7.87
CA ILE A 210 -14.47 23.96 8.78
C ILE A 210 -15.52 22.88 8.47
N SER A 211 -16.75 23.27 8.13
CA SER A 211 -17.82 22.31 7.77
C SER A 211 -17.44 21.40 6.59
N ARG A 212 -16.66 21.87 5.60
CA ARG A 212 -16.22 21.02 4.48
C ARG A 212 -15.14 20.03 4.92
N ILE A 213 -14.28 20.44 5.84
CA ILE A 213 -13.24 19.56 6.42
C ILE A 213 -13.90 18.46 7.26
N ILE A 214 -14.98 18.76 7.95
CA ILE A 214 -15.76 17.77 8.70
C ILE A 214 -16.41 16.74 7.77
N ILE A 215 -16.98 17.17 6.65
CA ILE A 215 -17.51 16.24 5.62
C ILE A 215 -16.38 15.33 5.10
N TRP A 216 -15.21 15.90 4.81
CA TRP A 216 -14.04 15.13 4.38
C TRP A 216 -13.60 14.11 5.44
N LEU A 217 -13.54 14.50 6.71
CA LEU A 217 -13.19 13.61 7.82
C LEU A 217 -14.16 12.43 7.93
N ASN A 218 -15.47 12.70 7.88
CA ASN A 218 -16.51 11.67 7.94
C ASN A 218 -16.44 10.69 6.75
N GLN A 219 -15.94 11.12 5.58
CA GLN A 219 -15.77 10.25 4.41
C GLN A 219 -14.46 9.46 4.40
N THR A 220 -13.41 9.99 5.06
CA THR A 220 -12.05 9.46 4.92
C THR A 220 -11.60 8.61 6.12
N PHE A 221 -12.29 8.74 7.27
CA PHE A 221 -12.00 8.02 8.51
C PHE A 221 -13.18 7.13 8.94
N LEU A 222 -12.89 6.08 9.70
CA LEU A 222 -13.90 5.28 10.40
C LEU A 222 -14.19 5.93 11.77
N LEU A 223 -15.26 6.72 11.84
CA LEU A 223 -15.69 7.38 13.07
C LEU A 223 -16.85 6.63 13.71
N GLU A 224 -16.84 6.51 15.04
CA GLU A 224 -17.94 5.88 15.80
C GLU A 224 -19.20 6.74 15.80
N GLU A 225 -19.03 8.07 15.83
CA GLU A 225 -20.09 9.06 15.66
C GLU A 225 -19.67 10.05 14.56
N GLU A 226 -20.60 10.38 13.66
CA GLU A 226 -20.36 11.41 12.64
C GLU A 226 -20.11 12.76 13.33
N PHE A 227 -19.03 13.46 12.96
CA PHE A 227 -18.83 14.81 13.47
C PHE A 227 -19.95 15.71 12.93
N GLU A 228 -20.75 16.28 13.83
CA GLU A 228 -21.60 17.41 13.51
C GLU A 228 -20.75 18.69 13.46
N ALA A 229 -21.04 19.56 12.49
CA ALA A 229 -20.33 20.83 12.40
C ALA A 229 -20.54 21.62 13.69
N PRO A 230 -19.47 22.05 14.40
CA PRO A 230 -19.64 22.89 15.57
C PRO A 230 -20.41 24.14 15.15
N ILE A 231 -21.48 24.43 15.89
CA ILE A 231 -22.24 25.67 15.78
C ILE A 231 -21.21 26.80 15.89
N PRO A 232 -21.20 27.81 14.99
CA PRO A 232 -20.16 28.80 14.94
C PRO A 232 -20.21 29.73 16.17
N SER A 233 -19.65 29.29 17.30
CA SER A 233 -19.07 30.17 18.30
C SER A 233 -17.77 30.69 17.70
N ASN A 234 -17.67 32.01 17.56
CA ASN A 234 -16.62 32.73 16.81
C ASN A 234 -15.20 32.64 17.42
N THR A 235 -14.91 31.62 18.24
CA THR A 235 -13.71 31.56 19.09
C THR A 235 -13.09 30.17 19.28
N ASP A 236 -13.72 29.08 18.82
CA ASP A 236 -13.19 27.74 19.09
C ASP A 236 -12.30 27.25 17.94
N ASP A 237 -11.01 27.05 18.25
CA ASP A 237 -10.09 26.32 17.38
C ASP A 237 -10.60 24.88 17.19
N PHE A 238 -10.60 24.39 15.96
CA PHE A 238 -10.98 23.02 15.65
C PHE A 238 -9.77 22.10 15.87
N GLU A 239 -9.87 21.18 16.82
CA GLU A 239 -8.79 20.26 17.22
C GLU A 239 -9.26 18.81 17.14
N ILE A 240 -8.48 17.97 16.43
CA ILE A 240 -8.70 16.53 16.32
C ILE A 240 -7.40 15.77 16.55
N LYS A 241 -7.50 14.64 17.27
CA LYS A 241 -6.39 13.74 17.57
C LYS A 241 -6.75 12.32 17.15
N PHE A 242 -5.88 11.70 16.36
CA PHE A 242 -5.99 10.30 15.94
C PHE A 242 -4.81 9.48 16.44
N VAL A 243 -5.11 8.28 16.93
CA VAL A 243 -4.11 7.25 17.25
C VAL A 243 -3.98 6.30 16.07
N PHE A 244 -2.75 5.97 15.74
CA PHE A 244 -2.44 5.01 14.69
C PHE A 244 -2.54 3.59 15.24
N LEU A 245 -3.31 2.74 14.55
CA LEU A 245 -3.60 1.38 14.98
C LEU A 245 -2.63 0.33 14.41
N ARG A 246 -1.84 0.62 13.36
CA ARG A 246 -0.83 -0.35 12.92
C ARG A 246 0.29 -0.33 13.96
N LYS A 247 0.51 -1.45 14.65
CA LYS A 247 1.72 -1.65 15.46
C LYS A 247 2.92 -1.31 14.56
N LEU A 248 3.73 -0.34 14.97
CA LEU A 248 5.09 -0.27 14.47
C LEU A 248 5.78 -1.53 15.01
N GLU A 249 6.46 -2.27 14.14
CA GLU A 249 7.18 -3.49 14.51
C GLU A 249 7.98 -3.29 15.80
N GLU A 250 7.98 -4.35 16.62
CA GLU A 250 8.72 -4.47 17.86
C GLU A 250 10.15 -3.93 17.67
N CYS A 251 10.49 -2.85 18.37
CA CYS A 251 11.89 -2.61 18.68
C CYS A 251 12.30 -3.78 19.58
N ASP A 252 13.26 -4.59 19.12
CA ASP A 252 13.96 -5.63 19.88
C ASP A 252 14.71 -5.02 21.09
N SER A 253 13.97 -4.52 22.07
CA SER A 253 14.49 -4.09 23.36
C SER A 253 13.71 -4.82 24.44
N GLU A 254 14.41 -5.72 25.14
CA GLU A 254 13.95 -6.65 26.18
C GLU A 254 13.36 -5.98 27.46
N ASP A 255 12.92 -4.72 27.38
CA ASP A 255 12.34 -4.00 28.50
C ASP A 255 10.80 -4.09 28.47
N GLU A 256 10.30 -5.28 28.81
CA GLU A 256 8.89 -5.74 28.78
C GLU A 256 7.91 -5.05 29.76
N ALA A 257 8.16 -3.82 30.22
CA ALA A 257 7.25 -3.14 31.17
C ALA A 257 6.84 -1.71 30.80
N GLU A 258 7.53 -1.05 29.86
CA GLU A 258 7.18 0.32 29.41
C GLU A 258 6.76 0.40 27.93
N SER A 259 6.78 -0.72 27.20
CA SER A 259 6.52 -0.77 25.76
C SER A 259 5.03 -0.94 25.38
N GLU A 260 4.13 -1.16 26.34
CA GLU A 260 2.72 -1.49 26.07
C GLU A 260 1.83 -0.29 25.69
N LEU A 261 2.34 0.95 25.78
CA LEU A 261 1.54 2.15 25.47
C LEU A 261 2.34 3.28 24.82
N LYS A 262 3.31 2.98 23.95
CA LYS A 262 3.74 3.96 22.93
C LYS A 262 2.87 3.81 21.68
N ASN A 263 1.56 3.91 21.87
CA ASN A 263 0.64 4.20 20.76
C ASN A 263 0.86 5.68 20.41
N TYR A 264 1.75 5.91 19.45
CA TYR A 264 2.11 7.25 19.01
C TYR A 264 0.83 7.99 18.56
N LEU A 265 0.69 9.24 19.01
CA LEU A 265 -0.30 10.15 18.47
C LEU A 265 -0.01 10.29 16.97
N GLY A 266 -0.81 9.64 16.13
CA GLY A 266 -0.53 9.53 14.71
C GLY A 266 -0.70 10.87 14.02
N ILE A 267 -1.80 11.56 14.31
CA ILE A 267 -2.15 12.85 13.73
C ILE A 267 -2.79 13.74 14.79
N HIS A 268 -2.28 14.95 14.94
CA HIS A 268 -2.97 16.03 15.65
C HIS A 268 -3.17 17.20 14.69
N PHE A 269 -4.44 17.46 14.37
CA PHE A 269 -4.86 18.49 13.45
C PHE A 269 -5.51 19.64 14.21
N LYS A 270 -4.96 20.85 14.05
CA LYS A 270 -5.50 22.07 14.65
C LYS A 270 -5.75 23.12 13.56
N MET A 271 -6.95 23.66 13.48
CA MET A 271 -7.30 24.74 12.56
C MET A 271 -7.90 25.92 13.31
N THR A 272 -7.35 27.11 13.07
CA THR A 272 -7.87 28.37 13.59
C THR A 272 -8.85 28.99 12.60
N TYR A 273 -9.81 29.79 13.10
CA TYR A 273 -10.82 30.46 12.27
C TYR A 273 -10.24 31.37 11.17
N THR A 274 -8.99 31.81 11.34
CA THR A 274 -8.23 32.62 10.36
C THR A 274 -7.79 31.84 9.12
N GLY A 275 -8.01 30.52 9.11
CA GLY A 275 -7.58 29.61 8.05
C GLY A 275 -6.17 29.07 8.24
N ASP A 276 -5.55 29.31 9.39
CA ASP A 276 -4.23 28.75 9.71
C ASP A 276 -4.37 27.32 10.23
N VAL A 277 -3.66 26.39 9.61
CA VAL A 277 -3.70 24.94 9.91
C VAL A 277 -2.34 24.48 10.40
N ASN A 278 -2.33 23.83 11.56
CA ASN A 278 -1.17 23.17 12.14
C ASN A 278 -1.43 21.67 12.22
N LEU A 279 -0.60 20.89 11.55
CA LEU A 279 -0.62 19.43 11.54
C LEU A 279 0.64 18.93 12.25
N TYR A 280 0.44 18.12 13.28
CA TYR A 280 1.52 17.43 13.99
C TYR A 280 1.44 15.94 13.71
N SER A 281 2.55 15.35 13.32
CA SER A 281 2.68 13.91 13.08
C SER A 281 4.15 13.50 13.19
N ASP A 282 4.43 12.29 13.66
CA ASP A 282 5.80 11.77 13.70
C ASP A 282 6.24 11.16 12.35
N SER A 283 5.28 10.73 11.52
CA SER A 283 5.55 10.14 10.21
C SER A 283 5.27 11.14 9.09
N ILE A 284 6.31 11.40 8.29
CA ILE A 284 6.21 12.23 7.09
C ILE A 284 5.26 11.65 6.03
N GLU A 285 5.15 10.31 5.96
CA GLU A 285 4.30 9.64 4.97
C GLU A 285 2.82 9.86 5.27
N VAL A 286 2.44 9.64 6.54
CA VAL A 286 1.07 9.84 7.03
C VAL A 286 0.65 11.29 6.84
N ALA A 287 1.51 12.23 7.22
CA ALA A 287 1.23 13.65 7.02
C ALA A 287 1.09 14.03 5.53
N GLY A 288 1.91 13.42 4.67
CA GLY A 288 1.80 13.57 3.22
C GLY A 288 0.49 13.03 2.67
N ASP A 289 0.10 11.81 3.03
CA ASP A 289 -1.16 11.20 2.59
C ASP A 289 -2.37 12.00 3.09
N PHE A 290 -2.32 12.51 4.32
CA PHE A 290 -3.35 13.38 4.90
C PHE A 290 -3.48 14.68 4.09
N ILE A 291 -2.38 15.40 3.83
CA ILE A 291 -2.42 16.66 3.08
C ILE A 291 -2.87 16.44 1.63
N GLN A 292 -2.37 15.39 0.96
CA GLN A 292 -2.76 15.10 -0.42
C GLN A 292 -4.25 14.75 -0.52
N SER A 293 -4.76 13.88 0.36
CA SER A 293 -6.19 13.53 0.35
C SER A 293 -7.10 14.71 0.71
N LEU A 294 -6.67 15.59 1.63
CA LEU A 294 -7.38 16.83 1.93
C LEU A 294 -7.41 17.77 0.72
N ALA A 295 -6.28 17.93 0.03
CA ALA A 295 -6.19 18.79 -1.15
C ALA A 295 -6.98 18.24 -2.34
N ASP A 296 -6.96 16.92 -2.55
CA ASP A 296 -7.75 16.25 -3.59
C ASP A 296 -9.26 16.45 -3.36
N PHE A 297 -9.71 16.36 -2.11
CA PHE A 297 -11.12 16.57 -1.75
C PHE A 297 -11.56 18.04 -1.90
N LEU A 298 -10.70 18.97 -1.52
CA LEU A 298 -10.99 20.40 -1.61
C LEU A 298 -10.79 20.95 -3.03
N GLY A 299 -10.11 20.22 -3.92
CA GLY A 299 -9.78 20.65 -5.27
C GLY A 299 -8.72 21.76 -5.29
N LEU A 300 -7.69 21.67 -4.45
CA LEU A 300 -6.62 22.67 -4.37
C LEU A 300 -5.54 22.42 -5.44
N ASP A 301 -5.33 23.39 -6.31
CA ASP A 301 -4.30 23.30 -7.37
C ASP A 301 -2.87 23.51 -6.86
N ASP A 302 -2.67 24.35 -5.84
CA ASP A 302 -1.35 24.66 -5.26
C ASP A 302 -1.46 24.90 -3.75
N LEU A 303 -0.66 24.18 -2.96
CA LEU A 303 -0.60 24.32 -1.50
C LEU A 303 0.83 24.45 -1.02
N ARG A 304 1.13 25.59 -0.40
CA ARG A 304 2.41 25.86 0.26
C ARG A 304 2.33 25.46 1.72
N SER A 305 3.31 24.68 2.16
CA SER A 305 3.48 24.29 3.55
C SER A 305 4.89 24.59 4.05
N VAL A 306 4.97 25.04 5.30
CA VAL A 306 6.19 25.15 6.09
C VAL A 306 6.31 23.88 6.90
N VAL A 307 7.45 23.21 6.79
CA VAL A 307 7.64 21.85 7.26
C VAL A 307 8.83 21.82 8.22
N ASP A 308 8.67 21.21 9.39
CA ASP A 308 9.75 20.95 10.32
C ASP A 308 9.69 19.50 10.83
N PHE A 309 10.61 18.66 10.33
CA PHE A 309 10.81 17.28 10.78
C PHE A 309 12.29 17.10 11.14
N PRO A 310 12.71 17.36 12.39
CA PRO A 310 14.13 17.36 12.76
C PRO A 310 14.78 15.98 12.55
N ASN A 311 14.10 14.91 12.92
CA ASN A 311 14.63 13.54 12.84
C ASN A 311 14.92 13.10 11.39
N GLU A 312 14.01 13.38 10.46
CA GLU A 312 14.18 13.01 9.05
C GLU A 312 15.23 13.88 8.34
N LEU A 313 15.38 15.14 8.76
CA LEU A 313 16.41 16.03 8.22
C LEU A 313 17.83 15.61 8.68
N ILE A 314 17.98 15.14 9.92
CA ILE A 314 19.24 14.59 10.42
C ILE A 314 19.61 13.32 9.64
N LYS A 315 18.67 12.38 9.49
CA LYS A 315 18.88 11.15 8.68
C LYS A 315 19.29 11.48 7.24
N LEU A 316 18.64 12.47 6.62
CA LEU A 316 19.00 12.92 5.28
C LEU A 316 20.45 13.43 5.23
N GLN A 317 20.87 14.21 6.22
CA GLN A 317 22.25 14.71 6.30
C GLN A 317 23.26 13.57 6.44
N GLU A 318 22.97 12.57 7.29
CA GLU A 318 23.80 11.37 7.44
C GLU A 318 23.92 10.58 6.13
N TYR A 319 22.80 10.39 5.41
CA TYR A 319 22.83 9.72 4.12
C TYR A 319 23.61 10.47 3.04
N LEU A 320 23.58 11.81 3.04
CA LEU A 320 24.35 12.61 2.10
C LEU A 320 25.86 12.50 2.37
N LEU A 321 26.27 12.56 3.65
CA LEU A 321 27.67 12.36 4.03
C LEU A 321 28.16 10.95 3.68
N ALA A 322 27.37 9.92 4.00
CA ALA A 322 27.69 8.55 3.65
C ALA A 322 27.78 8.33 2.13
N ALA A 323 26.92 8.99 1.35
CA ALA A 323 26.97 8.91 -0.12
C ALA A 323 28.26 9.52 -0.69
N GLU A 324 28.77 10.60 -0.10
CA GLU A 324 30.04 11.21 -0.49
C GLU A 324 31.23 10.26 -0.24
N GLU A 325 31.29 9.64 0.94
CA GLU A 325 32.33 8.66 1.29
C GLU A 325 32.31 7.43 0.36
N LEU A 326 31.13 6.89 0.08
CA LEU A 326 30.96 5.75 -0.83
C LEU A 326 31.34 6.11 -2.27
N GLN A 327 31.11 7.35 -2.69
CA GLN A 327 31.48 7.85 -4.01
C GLN A 327 33.00 7.99 -4.15
N LEU A 328 33.68 8.52 -3.13
CA LEU A 328 35.15 8.60 -3.08
C LEU A 328 35.78 7.20 -3.11
N THR A 329 35.24 6.28 -2.31
CA THR A 329 35.68 4.87 -2.29
C THR A 329 35.50 4.20 -3.65
N ARG A 330 34.36 4.44 -4.33
CA ARG A 330 34.10 3.93 -5.68
C ARG A 330 35.12 4.43 -6.69
N GLN A 331 35.47 5.72 -6.64
CA GLN A 331 36.46 6.32 -7.54
C GLN A 331 37.84 5.68 -7.34
N ARG A 332 38.26 5.51 -6.07
CA ARG A 332 39.51 4.83 -5.73
C ARG A 332 39.56 3.39 -6.24
N LEU A 333 38.53 2.57 -5.95
CA LEU A 333 38.46 1.18 -6.42
C LEU A 333 38.46 1.08 -7.96
N SER A 334 37.86 2.05 -8.64
CA SER A 334 37.85 2.10 -10.11
C SER A 334 39.23 2.37 -10.69
N ALA A 335 40.03 3.25 -10.05
CA ALA A 335 41.43 3.48 -10.44
C ALA A 335 42.29 2.23 -10.22
N GLU A 336 42.22 1.61 -9.03
CA GLU A 336 42.98 0.40 -8.71
C GLU A 336 42.66 -0.77 -9.67
N MET A 337 41.39 -0.93 -10.05
CA MET A 337 40.98 -1.95 -11.03
C MET A 337 41.50 -1.67 -12.44
N ALA A 338 41.56 -0.40 -12.87
CA ALA A 338 42.12 -0.02 -14.16
C ALA A 338 43.62 -0.32 -14.21
N ASP A 339 44.35 -0.01 -13.14
CA ASP A 339 45.78 -0.31 -13.00
C ASP A 339 46.03 -1.82 -13.05
N HIS A 340 45.27 -2.61 -12.28
CA HIS A 340 45.35 -4.07 -12.33
C HIS A 340 45.01 -4.64 -13.72
N SER A 341 44.04 -4.07 -14.44
CA SER A 341 43.71 -4.50 -15.80
C SER A 341 44.85 -4.21 -16.78
N GLY A 342 45.53 -3.07 -16.64
CA GLY A 342 46.74 -2.73 -17.40
C GLY A 342 47.89 -3.71 -17.13
N ILE A 343 48.10 -4.08 -15.87
CA ILE A 343 49.14 -5.06 -15.48
C ILE A 343 48.80 -6.45 -16.04
N VAL A 344 47.55 -6.90 -15.93
CA VAL A 344 47.11 -8.20 -16.50
C VAL A 344 47.39 -8.26 -17.99
N ARG A 345 47.05 -7.22 -18.77
CA ARG A 345 47.36 -7.17 -20.21
C ARG A 345 48.86 -7.30 -20.46
N THR A 346 49.68 -6.62 -19.66
CA THR A 346 51.15 -6.68 -19.77
C THR A 346 51.68 -8.09 -19.45
N PHE A 347 51.15 -8.75 -18.41
CA PHE A 347 51.55 -10.10 -18.03
C PHE A 347 51.13 -11.15 -19.05
N VAL A 348 49.95 -11.01 -19.67
CA VAL A 348 49.51 -11.89 -20.76
C VAL A 348 50.47 -11.81 -21.94
N VAL A 349 50.86 -10.60 -22.36
CA VAL A 349 51.84 -10.42 -23.46
C VAL A 349 53.19 -11.03 -23.10
N ARG A 350 53.73 -10.74 -21.91
CA ARG A 350 55.04 -11.29 -21.47
C ARG A 350 55.04 -12.81 -21.28
N ALA A 351 53.93 -13.37 -20.81
CA ALA A 351 53.74 -14.81 -20.71
C ALA A 351 53.73 -15.46 -22.10
N GLU A 352 53.06 -14.83 -23.07
CA GLU A 352 53.00 -15.32 -24.45
C GLU A 352 54.37 -15.23 -25.16
N ASP A 353 55.09 -14.11 -25.01
CA ASP A 353 56.46 -13.96 -25.52
C ASP A 353 57.40 -15.04 -24.95
N SER A 354 57.30 -15.31 -23.64
CA SER A 354 58.10 -16.34 -22.97
C SER A 354 57.73 -17.75 -23.45
N ARG A 355 56.45 -17.97 -23.79
CA ARG A 355 55.95 -19.21 -24.38
C ARG A 355 56.50 -19.43 -25.78
N LEU A 356 56.53 -18.38 -26.62
CA LEU A 356 57.11 -18.43 -27.97
C LEU A 356 58.61 -18.74 -27.93
N LEU A 357 59.34 -18.19 -26.95
CA LEU A 357 60.76 -18.46 -26.74
C LEU A 357 61.05 -19.81 -26.03
N SER A 358 60.01 -20.59 -25.70
CA SER A 358 60.11 -21.87 -24.96
C SER A 358 60.78 -21.77 -23.58
N ASP A 359 60.77 -20.59 -22.93
CA ASP A 359 61.26 -20.42 -21.56
C ASP A 359 60.17 -20.73 -20.53
N ILE A 360 60.06 -22.00 -20.17
CA ILE A 360 59.03 -22.54 -19.25
C ILE A 360 59.15 -21.93 -17.84
N LYS A 361 60.35 -21.51 -17.39
CA LYS A 361 60.55 -20.94 -16.06
C LYS A 361 59.89 -19.55 -15.97
N SER A 362 60.11 -18.71 -16.98
CA SER A 362 59.51 -17.38 -17.06
C SER A 362 57.99 -17.46 -17.27
N VAL A 363 57.51 -18.40 -18.09
CA VAL A 363 56.07 -18.66 -18.25
C VAL A 363 55.40 -18.95 -16.90
N ARG A 364 55.95 -19.88 -16.11
CA ARG A 364 55.38 -20.22 -14.79
C ARG A 364 55.35 -19.01 -13.85
N LYS A 365 56.40 -18.20 -13.85
CA LYS A 365 56.48 -16.98 -13.04
C LYS A 365 55.39 -15.97 -13.42
N TRP A 366 55.21 -15.69 -14.71
CA TRP A 366 54.19 -14.74 -15.18
C TRP A 366 52.76 -15.24 -14.92
N TYR A 367 52.48 -16.54 -15.09
CA TYR A 367 51.18 -17.12 -14.74
C TYR A 367 50.91 -17.12 -13.23
N SER A 368 51.91 -17.37 -12.39
CA SER A 368 51.75 -17.23 -10.93
C SER A 368 51.40 -15.80 -10.52
N GLN A 369 52.10 -14.80 -11.09
CA GLN A 369 51.80 -13.38 -10.84
C GLN A 369 50.43 -12.96 -11.39
N LEU A 370 50.05 -13.47 -12.57
CA LEU A 370 48.72 -13.24 -13.14
C LEU A 370 47.62 -13.84 -12.26
N PHE A 371 47.84 -15.03 -11.67
CA PHE A 371 46.90 -15.66 -10.76
C PHE A 371 46.71 -14.85 -9.46
N GLU A 372 47.79 -14.32 -8.89
CA GLU A 372 47.74 -13.44 -7.71
C GLU A 372 46.95 -12.17 -7.99
N ILE A 373 47.23 -11.49 -9.11
CA ILE A 373 46.49 -10.28 -9.51
C ILE A 373 45.02 -10.59 -9.80
N ASN A 374 44.73 -11.72 -10.47
CA ASN A 374 43.36 -12.10 -10.75
C ASN A 374 42.56 -12.35 -9.46
N ARG A 375 43.17 -13.03 -8.47
CA ARG A 375 42.55 -13.22 -7.14
C ARG A 375 42.30 -11.89 -6.44
N GLY A 376 43.27 -10.97 -6.48
CA GLY A 376 43.12 -9.60 -5.95
C GLY A 376 42.01 -8.83 -6.66
N MET A 377 41.93 -8.91 -7.99
CA MET A 377 40.91 -8.24 -8.81
C MET A 377 39.50 -8.77 -8.52
N ILE A 378 39.33 -10.08 -8.33
CA ILE A 378 38.03 -10.68 -7.95
C ILE A 378 37.60 -10.16 -6.58
N SER A 379 38.52 -10.07 -5.62
CA SER A 379 38.24 -9.51 -4.29
C SER A 379 37.80 -8.05 -4.38
N ASN A 380 38.56 -7.21 -5.09
CA ASN A 380 38.24 -5.81 -5.27
C ASN A 380 36.93 -5.61 -6.06
N TYR A 381 36.64 -6.49 -7.03
CA TYR A 381 35.38 -6.47 -7.76
C TYR A 381 34.19 -6.74 -6.83
N LYS A 382 34.29 -7.72 -5.91
CA LYS A 382 33.25 -7.99 -4.91
C LYS A 382 33.02 -6.78 -4.00
N ILE A 383 34.10 -6.17 -3.48
CA ILE A 383 34.03 -4.96 -2.66
C ILE A 383 33.36 -3.82 -3.45
N ARG A 384 33.71 -3.66 -4.72
CA ARG A 384 33.09 -2.66 -5.60
C ARG A 384 31.60 -2.90 -5.80
N CYS A 385 31.18 -4.14 -5.99
CA CYS A 385 29.76 -4.48 -6.13
C CYS A 385 29.00 -4.13 -4.85
N HIS A 386 29.52 -4.52 -3.69
CA HIS A 386 28.92 -4.20 -2.41
C HIS A 386 28.87 -2.68 -2.14
N ASN A 387 29.96 -1.97 -2.41
CA ASN A 387 30.00 -0.51 -2.30
C ASN A 387 29.00 0.17 -3.27
N HIS A 388 28.85 -0.36 -4.48
CA HIS A 388 27.89 0.15 -5.45
C HIS A 388 26.45 -0.09 -5.00
N GLU A 389 26.14 -1.29 -4.47
CA GLU A 389 24.83 -1.62 -3.91
C GLU A 389 24.47 -0.69 -2.74
N ASN A 390 25.40 -0.50 -1.79
CA ASN A 390 25.22 0.41 -0.66
C ASN A 390 24.99 1.85 -1.15
N LEU A 391 25.78 2.32 -2.11
CA LEU A 391 25.60 3.65 -2.70
C LEU A 391 24.22 3.80 -3.36
N MET A 392 23.77 2.79 -4.11
CA MET A 392 22.44 2.82 -4.75
C MET A 392 21.32 2.84 -3.71
N ASN A 393 21.46 2.07 -2.61
CA ASN A 393 20.50 2.07 -1.52
C ASN A 393 20.44 3.43 -0.80
N THR A 394 21.60 4.02 -0.48
CA THR A 394 21.67 5.36 0.13
C THR A 394 21.05 6.42 -0.79
N LEU A 395 21.38 6.42 -2.08
CA LEU A 395 20.78 7.36 -3.05
C LEU A 395 19.28 7.13 -3.24
N LYS A 396 18.80 5.89 -3.15
CA LYS A 396 17.36 5.58 -3.17
C LYS A 396 16.67 6.17 -1.95
N ASN A 397 17.25 6.01 -0.76
CA ASN A 397 16.70 6.56 0.49
C ASN A 397 16.67 8.10 0.46
N VAL A 398 17.75 8.76 -0.01
CA VAL A 398 17.78 10.22 -0.21
C VAL A 398 16.66 10.67 -1.15
N ASN A 399 16.49 10.01 -2.30
CA ASN A 399 15.42 10.34 -3.24
C ASN A 399 14.02 10.09 -2.66
N GLN A 400 13.85 9.02 -1.87
CA GLN A 400 12.60 8.74 -1.18
C GLN A 400 12.26 9.83 -0.16
N ILE A 401 13.21 10.28 0.65
CA ILE A 401 12.99 11.38 1.61
C ILE A 401 12.60 12.67 0.88
N ILE A 402 13.29 13.02 -0.21
CA ILE A 402 12.95 14.18 -1.04
C ILE A 402 11.53 14.05 -1.59
N GLN A 403 11.15 12.88 -2.08
CA GLN A 403 9.81 12.63 -2.58
C GLN A 403 8.75 12.73 -1.46
N LYS A 404 9.02 12.17 -0.27
CA LYS A 404 8.13 12.26 0.90
C LYS A 404 7.92 13.72 1.32
N LEU A 405 8.99 14.51 1.40
CA LEU A 405 8.93 15.95 1.68
C LEU A 405 8.17 16.72 0.60
N ALA A 406 8.36 16.38 -0.68
CA ALA A 406 7.63 17.00 -1.77
C ALA A 406 6.13 16.67 -1.73
N ARG A 407 5.73 15.49 -1.23
CA ARG A 407 4.32 15.09 -1.02
C ARG A 407 3.63 15.88 0.11
N LEU A 408 4.33 16.63 0.93
CA LEU A 408 3.71 17.54 1.90
C LEU A 408 3.14 18.82 1.26
N ARG A 409 3.34 18.99 -0.06
CA ARG A 409 2.92 20.14 -0.85
C ARG A 409 2.18 19.67 -2.09
N VAL A 410 1.35 20.53 -2.65
CA VAL A 410 0.45 20.18 -3.76
C VAL A 410 0.70 21.13 -4.91
N GLY A 411 0.65 20.64 -6.14
CA GLY A 411 0.76 21.48 -7.34
C GLY A 411 2.17 21.84 -7.76
N LYS A 412 2.36 23.11 -8.15
CA LYS A 412 3.61 23.62 -8.72
C LYS A 412 4.74 23.63 -7.69
N THR A 413 4.41 23.95 -6.44
CA THR A 413 5.36 23.97 -5.32
C THR A 413 6.06 22.63 -5.13
N LYS A 414 5.34 21.50 -5.26
CA LYS A 414 5.91 20.15 -5.25
C LYS A 414 6.99 19.94 -6.32
N SER A 415 6.73 20.38 -7.56
CA SER A 415 7.67 20.24 -8.68
C SER A 415 8.91 21.13 -8.51
N ASN A 416 8.72 22.34 -7.99
CA ASN A 416 9.81 23.28 -7.73
C ASN A 416 10.79 22.69 -6.73
N ILE A 417 10.31 22.14 -5.60
CA ILE A 417 11.18 21.54 -4.58
C ILE A 417 11.99 20.36 -5.10
N ILE A 418 11.39 19.50 -5.94
CA ILE A 418 12.15 18.39 -6.54
C ILE A 418 13.27 18.92 -7.43
N THR A 419 13.00 19.99 -8.17
CA THR A 419 13.98 20.63 -9.05
C THR A 419 15.08 21.31 -8.24
N ASP A 420 14.70 22.11 -7.24
CA ASP A 420 15.60 22.86 -6.37
C ASP A 420 16.44 21.94 -5.46
N SER A 421 15.86 20.83 -5.02
CA SER A 421 16.60 19.79 -4.27
C SER A 421 17.63 19.12 -5.16
N ARG A 422 17.31 18.85 -6.43
CA ARG A 422 18.27 18.27 -7.38
C ARG A 422 19.40 19.24 -7.72
N THR A 423 19.12 20.53 -7.87
CA THR A 423 20.17 21.54 -8.08
C THR A 423 21.05 21.69 -6.83
N ALA A 424 20.46 21.74 -5.64
CA ALA A 424 21.21 21.83 -4.38
C ALA A 424 22.13 20.60 -4.15
N ILE A 425 21.68 19.40 -4.52
CA ILE A 425 22.53 18.18 -4.49
C ILE A 425 23.65 18.26 -5.51
N LYS A 426 23.38 18.78 -6.72
CA LYS A 426 24.39 18.94 -7.77
C LYS A 426 25.47 19.96 -7.36
N ASP A 427 25.08 21.02 -6.68
CA ASP A 427 25.97 22.09 -6.23
C ASP A 427 26.61 21.78 -4.85
N ASN A 428 26.33 20.59 -4.29
CA ASN A 428 26.78 20.11 -2.98
C ASN A 428 26.49 21.08 -1.82
N ASN A 429 25.36 21.80 -1.87
CA ASN A 429 24.98 22.79 -0.86
C ASN A 429 23.92 22.21 0.10
N ILE A 430 24.40 21.48 1.12
CA ILE A 430 23.56 20.85 2.15
C ILE A 430 22.73 21.87 2.94
N PRO A 431 23.26 23.02 3.40
CA PRO A 431 22.46 24.03 4.11
C PRO A 431 21.31 24.60 3.27
N GLN A 432 21.55 24.83 1.97
CA GLN A 432 20.50 25.30 1.06
C GLN A 432 19.42 24.23 0.87
N LEU A 433 19.81 22.96 0.76
CA LEU A 433 18.85 21.85 0.67
C LEU A 433 17.92 21.80 1.90
N LEU A 434 18.46 21.90 3.10
CA LEU A 434 17.68 21.91 4.34
C LEU A 434 16.71 23.10 4.40
N LYS A 435 17.14 24.29 3.95
CA LYS A 435 16.30 25.49 3.93
C LYS A 435 15.17 25.38 2.91
N VAL A 436 15.48 24.89 1.70
CA VAL A 436 14.48 24.63 0.65
C VAL A 436 13.46 23.60 1.12
N MET A 437 13.90 22.57 1.84
CA MET A 437 12.99 21.56 2.39
C MET A 437 12.04 22.15 3.43
N LYS A 438 12.54 22.98 4.36
CA LYS A 438 11.71 23.60 5.41
C LYS A 438 10.71 24.63 4.88
N TYR A 439 11.16 25.58 4.06
CA TYR A 439 10.36 26.73 3.65
C TYR A 439 9.81 26.66 2.22
N GLY A 440 10.37 25.82 1.36
CA GLY A 440 9.91 25.65 -0.02
C GLY A 440 10.44 26.69 -1.02
N ASP A 441 11.13 27.74 -0.54
CA ASP A 441 11.72 28.77 -1.40
C ASP A 441 13.26 28.78 -1.27
N PRO A 442 14.00 28.83 -2.40
CA PRO A 442 15.39 29.25 -2.39
C PRO A 442 15.41 30.76 -2.13
N VAL A 443 15.46 31.15 -0.86
CA VAL A 443 15.67 32.57 -0.52
C VAL A 443 17.03 32.98 -1.11
N GLN A 444 16.99 34.01 -1.95
CA GLN A 444 18.15 34.79 -2.41
C GLN A 444 19.14 35.11 -1.29
#